data_AF-A0A7W1TCI2-F1
#
_entry.id   AF-A0A7W1TCI2-F1
#
_cell.length_a   1.000
_cell.length_b   1.000
_cell.length_c   1.000
_cell.angle_alpha   90.00
_cell.angle_beta   90.00
_cell.angle_gamma   90.00
#
_symmetry.space_group_name_H-M   'P 1'
#
loop_
_entity.id
_entity.type
_entity.pdbx_description
1 polymer ?
#
loop_
_entity_poly.entity_id
_entity_poly.type
_entity_poly.pdbx_seq_one_letter_code
_entity_poly.pdbx_strand_id
1 'polypeptide(L)'
;VEAIVACSHVGTVAAAVVAVQALAAPRDRFIDYALAQTLRALQPQWAPALADGSLAVHDPDQLALLRRSLGTVAEAPHPGRLVYESLCLNCHQADGRGLAGIYPPLAASEWVTGPTRPLARILLHGLGGRITVAGGTYGVQVPLPMPPMGLNDRQMADVLTYVRSAFGNQAGAVTADEVATERAASAAHVGAWTAEDLVK
;
A
#
# COMPACT_ATOMS: atom_id res chain seq x y z
N VAL A 1 -3.01 14.60 16.56
CA VAL A 1 -3.01 13.56 15.50
C VAL A 1 -2.16 12.35 15.91
N GLU A 2 -0.87 12.51 16.18
CA GLU A 2 0.04 11.39 16.46
C GLU A 2 -0.37 10.52 17.66
N ALA A 3 -0.85 11.12 18.75
CA ALA A 3 -1.36 10.37 19.90
C ALA A 3 -2.55 9.43 19.54
N ILE A 4 -3.40 9.86 18.60
CA ILE A 4 -4.54 9.05 18.13
C ILE A 4 -4.04 7.90 17.28
N VAL A 5 -3.07 8.15 16.40
CA VAL A 5 -2.45 7.11 15.56
C VAL A 5 -1.70 6.10 16.44
N ALA A 6 -0.99 6.54 17.47
CA ALA A 6 -0.28 5.63 18.38
C ALA A 6 -1.20 4.59 19.03
N CYS A 7 -2.47 4.93 19.29
CA CYS A 7 -3.45 4.00 19.85
C CYS A 7 -3.66 2.76 18.97
N SER A 8 -3.53 2.87 17.63
CA SER A 8 -3.71 1.71 16.73
C SER A 8 -2.62 0.66 16.89
N HIS A 9 -1.45 1.02 17.42
CA HIS A 9 -0.34 0.09 17.66
C HIS A 9 -0.42 -0.64 19.01
N VAL A 10 -1.31 -0.19 19.91
CA VAL A 10 -1.50 -0.84 21.22
C VAL A 10 -2.39 -2.08 21.10
N GLY A 11 -3.38 -2.07 20.19
CA GLY A 11 -4.18 -3.26 19.88
C GLY A 11 -5.07 -3.74 21.03
N THR A 12 -5.61 -2.84 21.87
CA THR A 12 -6.51 -3.19 22.98
C THR A 12 -7.83 -2.43 22.92
N VAL A 13 -8.87 -2.93 23.62
CA VAL A 13 -10.15 -2.23 23.81
C VAL A 13 -9.93 -0.85 24.44
N ALA A 14 -9.06 -0.77 25.46
CA ALA A 14 -8.74 0.47 26.14
C ALA A 14 -8.14 1.52 25.20
N ALA A 15 -7.35 1.11 24.20
CA ALA A 15 -6.81 2.04 23.21
C ALA A 15 -7.90 2.71 22.36
N ALA A 16 -8.99 2.00 22.06
CA ALA A 16 -10.14 2.58 21.36
C ALA A 16 -10.89 3.58 22.26
N VAL A 17 -11.04 3.26 23.56
CA VAL A 17 -11.62 4.16 24.56
C VAL A 17 -10.81 5.45 24.70
N VAL A 18 -9.48 5.34 24.72
CA VAL A 18 -8.59 6.52 24.74
C VAL A 18 -8.69 7.31 23.44
N ALA A 19 -8.71 6.64 22.28
CA ALA A 19 -8.79 7.32 20.98
C ALA A 19 -10.07 8.18 20.86
N VAL A 20 -11.23 7.69 21.31
CA VAL A 20 -12.49 8.46 21.23
C VAL A 20 -12.50 9.69 22.14
N GLN A 21 -11.62 9.80 23.14
CA GLN A 21 -11.50 11.02 23.95
C GLN A 21 -11.07 12.23 23.11
N ALA A 22 -10.48 12.02 21.93
CA ALA A 22 -10.16 13.09 21.00
C ALA A 22 -11.39 13.91 20.56
N LEU A 23 -12.62 13.35 20.66
CA LEU A 23 -13.86 14.08 20.40
C LEU A 23 -14.09 15.28 21.32
N ALA A 24 -13.47 15.29 22.51
CA ALA A 24 -13.62 16.37 23.50
C ALA A 24 -12.71 17.58 23.22
N ALA A 25 -11.79 17.49 22.26
CA ALA A 25 -10.87 18.57 21.89
C ALA A 25 -11.29 19.24 20.56
N PRO A 26 -10.83 20.47 20.26
CA PRO A 26 -10.95 21.03 18.92
C PRO A 26 -10.30 20.11 17.87
N ARG A 27 -10.99 19.89 16.74
CA ARG A 27 -10.56 18.95 15.70
C ARG A 27 -10.55 19.60 14.35
N ASP A 28 -9.55 19.24 13.55
CA ASP A 28 -9.52 19.49 12.12
C ASP A 28 -9.76 18.18 11.36
N ARG A 29 -9.81 18.28 10.03
CA ARG A 29 -9.98 17.12 9.14
C ARG A 29 -8.92 16.04 9.31
N PHE A 30 -7.70 16.38 9.75
CA PHE A 30 -6.62 15.42 9.92
C PHE A 30 -6.79 14.63 11.21
N ILE A 31 -7.26 15.28 12.28
CA ILE A 31 -7.64 14.62 13.53
C ILE A 31 -8.83 13.69 13.29
N ASP A 32 -9.85 14.14 12.56
CA ASP A 32 -11.00 13.32 12.19
C ASP A 32 -10.59 12.09 11.36
N TYR A 33 -9.73 12.29 10.37
CA TYR A 33 -9.20 11.21 9.55
C TYR A 33 -8.40 10.20 10.39
N ALA A 34 -7.47 10.68 11.21
CA ALA A 34 -6.66 9.82 12.07
C ALA A 34 -7.52 9.03 13.05
N LEU A 35 -8.54 9.66 13.65
CA LEU A 35 -9.48 8.99 14.55
C LEU A 35 -10.26 7.89 13.82
N ALA A 36 -10.76 8.15 12.61
CA ALA A 36 -11.46 7.15 11.82
C ALA A 36 -10.56 5.96 11.46
N GLN A 37 -9.29 6.20 11.10
CA GLN A 37 -8.34 5.12 10.79
C GLN A 37 -7.98 4.31 12.04
N THR A 38 -7.73 4.97 13.17
CA THR A 38 -7.42 4.30 14.44
C THR A 38 -8.58 3.42 14.90
N LEU A 39 -9.81 3.93 14.90
CA LEU A 39 -10.99 3.14 15.30
C LEU A 39 -11.20 1.96 14.36
N ARG A 40 -10.96 2.12 13.06
CA ARG A 40 -11.02 1.01 12.10
C ARG A 40 -9.98 -0.07 12.39
N ALA A 41 -8.73 0.33 12.62
CA ALA A 41 -7.64 -0.59 12.92
C ALA A 41 -7.91 -1.40 14.21
N LEU A 42 -8.53 -0.76 15.21
CA LEU A 42 -8.87 -1.38 16.50
C LEU A 42 -10.22 -2.12 16.50
N GLN A 43 -10.95 -2.11 15.38
CA GLN A 43 -12.31 -2.67 15.31
C GLN A 43 -12.42 -4.13 15.78
N PRO A 44 -11.49 -5.05 15.43
CA PRO A 44 -11.53 -6.43 15.93
C PRO A 44 -11.51 -6.51 17.46
N GLN A 45 -10.91 -5.53 18.14
CA GLN A 45 -10.80 -5.50 19.58
C GLN A 45 -12.03 -4.87 20.24
N TRP A 46 -12.46 -3.67 19.82
CA TRP A 46 -13.54 -2.96 20.52
C TRP A 46 -14.95 -3.31 20.05
N ALA A 47 -15.14 -3.83 18.83
CA ALA A 47 -16.48 -4.11 18.32
C ALA A 47 -17.25 -5.17 19.14
N PRO A 48 -16.64 -6.28 19.61
CA PRO A 48 -17.30 -7.22 20.51
C PRO A 48 -17.75 -6.57 21.82
N ALA A 49 -16.87 -5.75 22.43
CA ALA A 49 -17.16 -5.04 23.68
C ALA A 49 -18.29 -4.00 23.53
N LEU A 50 -18.43 -3.41 22.34
CA LEU A 50 -19.56 -2.53 22.04
C LEU A 50 -20.88 -3.33 21.89
N ALA A 51 -20.81 -4.53 21.33
CA ALA A 51 -21.99 -5.37 21.08
C ALA A 51 -22.55 -5.99 22.37
N ASP A 52 -21.70 -6.39 23.31
CA ASP A 52 -22.10 -6.95 24.61
C ASP A 52 -22.32 -5.89 25.70
N GLY A 53 -22.05 -4.61 25.40
CA GLY A 53 -22.23 -3.49 26.32
C GLY A 53 -21.13 -3.35 27.39
N SER A 54 -20.02 -4.09 27.28
CA SER A 54 -18.88 -4.02 28.21
C SER A 54 -17.92 -2.86 27.93
N LEU A 55 -18.07 -2.15 26.81
CA LEU A 55 -17.23 -1.03 26.46
C LEU A 55 -17.40 0.14 27.44
N ALA A 56 -16.30 0.56 28.08
CA ALA A 56 -16.26 1.67 29.04
C ALA A 56 -16.34 3.06 28.37
N VAL A 57 -17.38 3.31 27.58
CA VAL A 57 -17.69 4.57 26.91
C VAL A 57 -19.12 4.97 27.25
N HIS A 58 -19.29 6.12 27.90
CA HIS A 58 -20.60 6.61 28.35
C HIS A 58 -21.08 7.84 27.57
N ASP A 59 -20.19 8.50 26.83
CA ASP A 59 -20.52 9.67 26.04
C ASP A 59 -21.31 9.26 24.76
N PRO A 60 -22.47 9.88 24.50
CA PRO A 60 -23.33 9.50 23.38
C PRO A 60 -22.70 9.79 22.01
N ASP A 61 -21.86 10.81 21.87
CA ASP A 61 -21.20 11.16 20.63
C ASP A 61 -20.04 10.20 20.33
N GLN A 62 -19.32 9.77 21.35
CA GLN A 62 -18.30 8.72 21.26
C GLN A 62 -18.93 7.38 20.85
N LEU A 63 -20.04 7.00 21.49
CA LEU A 63 -20.80 5.80 21.11
C LEU A 63 -21.34 5.91 19.68
N ALA A 64 -21.83 7.08 19.27
CA ALA A 64 -22.31 7.31 17.92
C ALA A 64 -21.17 7.19 16.88
N LEU A 65 -19.97 7.70 17.18
CA LEU A 65 -18.79 7.55 16.31
C LEU A 65 -18.38 6.08 16.17
N LEU A 66 -18.32 5.33 17.27
CA LEU A 66 -17.99 3.91 17.25
C LEU A 66 -19.01 3.11 16.44
N ARG A 67 -20.31 3.40 16.63
CA ARG A 67 -21.40 2.78 15.84
C ARG A 67 -21.32 3.13 14.36
N ARG A 68 -20.97 4.37 14.00
CA ARG A 68 -20.71 4.76 12.59
C ARG A 68 -19.46 4.09 12.01
N SER A 69 -18.53 3.69 12.87
CA SER A 69 -17.31 2.98 12.48
C SER A 69 -17.55 1.46 12.33
N LEU A 70 -18.58 0.91 12.99
CA LEU A 70 -19.06 -0.46 12.74
C LEU A 70 -19.57 -0.59 11.30
N GLY A 71 -19.19 -1.66 10.61
CA GLY A 71 -19.51 -1.86 9.20
C GLY A 71 -18.53 -1.19 8.23
N THR A 72 -17.54 -0.45 8.73
CA THR A 72 -16.39 -0.02 7.95
C THR A 72 -15.16 -0.89 8.18
N VAL A 73 -15.34 -2.21 8.25
CA VAL A 73 -14.22 -3.15 8.04
C VAL A 73 -13.85 -3.07 6.56
N ALA A 74 -13.22 -1.98 6.14
CA ALA A 74 -12.22 -2.15 5.11
C ALA A 74 -11.17 -3.00 5.82
N GLU A 75 -11.05 -4.24 5.39
CA GLU A 75 -9.89 -5.09 5.67
C GLU A 75 -8.66 -4.18 5.74
N ALA A 76 -7.89 -4.30 6.83
CA ALA A 76 -6.72 -3.47 7.02
C ALA A 76 -5.95 -3.47 5.69
N PRO A 77 -5.72 -2.30 5.08
CA PRO A 77 -5.23 -2.25 3.71
C PRO A 77 -3.96 -3.10 3.64
N HIS A 78 -3.91 -4.03 2.67
CA HIS A 78 -2.78 -4.92 2.47
C HIS A 78 -1.48 -4.12 2.66
N PRO A 79 -0.47 -4.59 3.42
CA PRO A 79 0.73 -3.80 3.72
C PRO A 79 1.39 -3.18 2.47
N GLY A 80 1.30 -3.88 1.34
CA GLY A 80 1.74 -3.38 0.03
C GLY A 80 1.02 -2.14 -0.48
N ARG A 81 -0.25 -1.92 -0.10
CA ARG A 81 -0.99 -0.69 -0.41
C ARG A 81 -0.37 0.52 0.28
N LEU A 82 0.09 0.39 1.52
CA LEU A 82 0.75 1.50 2.23
C LEU A 82 2.08 1.87 1.55
N VAL A 83 2.84 0.86 1.11
CA VAL A 83 4.07 1.08 0.32
C VAL A 83 3.73 1.76 -1.01
N TYR A 84 2.69 1.30 -1.69
CA TYR A 84 2.23 1.88 -2.96
C TYR A 84 1.83 3.35 -2.82
N GLU A 85 1.00 3.67 -1.84
CA GLU A 85 0.54 5.04 -1.57
C GLU A 85 1.70 5.97 -1.22
N SER A 86 2.72 5.45 -0.54
CA SER A 86 3.88 6.25 -0.11
C SER A 86 4.88 6.51 -1.24
N LEU A 87 5.09 5.55 -2.14
CA LEU A 87 6.23 5.57 -3.07
C LEU A 87 5.86 5.47 -4.55
N CYS A 88 4.76 4.80 -4.89
CA CYS A 88 4.42 4.45 -6.27
C CYS A 88 3.31 5.34 -6.84
N LEU A 89 2.40 5.80 -5.98
CA LEU A 89 1.18 6.52 -6.35
C LEU A 89 1.46 7.81 -7.13
N ASN A 90 2.54 8.53 -6.81
CA ASN A 90 2.87 9.80 -7.47
C ASN A 90 3.12 9.64 -8.98
N CYS A 91 3.64 8.49 -9.40
CA CYS A 91 3.92 8.21 -10.81
C CYS A 91 2.80 7.35 -11.44
N HIS A 92 2.40 6.27 -10.76
CA HIS A 92 1.46 5.30 -11.31
C HIS A 92 -0.02 5.63 -11.06
N GLN A 93 -0.31 6.69 -10.30
CA GLN A 93 -1.64 7.20 -9.99
C GLN A 93 -2.51 6.26 -9.14
N ALA A 94 -3.55 6.80 -8.51
CA ALA A 94 -4.40 6.02 -7.59
C ALA A 94 -5.13 4.84 -8.25
N ASP A 95 -5.37 4.89 -9.57
CA ASP A 95 -6.01 3.82 -10.34
C ASP A 95 -5.00 2.95 -11.12
N GLY A 96 -3.70 3.14 -10.89
CA GLY A 96 -2.64 2.37 -11.54
C GLY A 96 -2.49 2.63 -13.04
N ARG A 97 -3.12 3.68 -13.60
CA ARG A 97 -3.02 3.97 -15.05
C ARG A 97 -1.78 4.77 -15.46
N GLY A 98 -1.05 5.32 -14.49
CA GLY A 98 0.08 6.20 -14.77
C GLY A 98 -0.34 7.43 -15.58
N LEU A 99 0.57 7.90 -16.43
CA LEU A 99 0.36 9.06 -17.29
C LEU A 99 0.86 8.70 -18.69
N ALA A 100 -0.04 8.75 -19.68
CA ALA A 100 0.26 8.36 -21.05
C ALA A 100 1.52 9.07 -21.59
N GLY A 101 2.44 8.29 -22.17
CA GLY A 101 3.71 8.77 -22.72
C GLY A 101 4.82 9.07 -21.70
N ILE A 102 4.51 9.07 -20.39
CA ILE A 102 5.49 9.40 -19.33
C ILE A 102 5.62 8.24 -18.33
N TYR A 103 4.55 7.88 -17.62
CA TYR A 103 4.53 6.82 -16.62
C TYR A 103 3.69 5.64 -17.11
N PRO A 104 4.28 4.44 -17.29
CA PRO A 104 3.53 3.26 -17.72
C PRO A 104 2.39 2.87 -16.77
N PRO A 105 1.27 2.35 -17.28
CA PRO A 105 0.22 1.78 -16.44
C PRO A 105 0.71 0.50 -15.76
N LEU A 106 0.27 0.29 -14.53
CA LEU A 106 0.32 -0.99 -13.82
C LEU A 106 -1.00 -1.77 -14.00
N ALA A 107 -2.11 -1.06 -14.22
CA ALA A 107 -3.41 -1.65 -14.55
C ALA A 107 -3.33 -2.36 -15.91
N ALA A 108 -3.77 -3.62 -15.97
CA ALA A 108 -3.76 -4.45 -17.17
C ALA A 108 -2.38 -4.58 -17.86
N SER A 109 -1.30 -4.40 -17.10
CA SER A 109 0.07 -4.51 -17.61
C SER A 109 0.48 -5.98 -17.74
N GLU A 110 0.98 -6.35 -18.91
CA GLU A 110 1.56 -7.67 -19.19
C GLU A 110 2.80 -7.94 -18.33
N TRP A 111 3.52 -6.88 -17.95
CA TRP A 111 4.66 -6.97 -17.04
C TRP A 111 4.21 -7.26 -15.61
N VAL A 112 3.09 -6.65 -15.19
CA VAL A 112 2.53 -6.87 -13.85
C VAL A 112 1.92 -8.26 -13.74
N THR A 113 1.20 -8.74 -14.74
CA THR A 113 0.49 -10.03 -14.66
C THR A 113 1.35 -11.24 -15.06
N GLY A 114 2.48 -11.01 -15.74
CA GLY A 114 3.43 -12.03 -16.17
C GLY A 114 4.35 -12.58 -15.05
N PRO A 115 5.57 -13.02 -15.39
CA PRO A 115 6.55 -13.55 -14.44
C PRO A 115 6.92 -12.55 -13.33
N THR A 116 7.23 -13.06 -12.13
CA THR A 116 7.55 -12.24 -10.95
C THR A 116 8.98 -11.68 -10.98
N ARG A 117 9.93 -12.42 -11.57
CA ARG A 117 11.36 -12.06 -11.68
C ARG A 117 11.61 -10.64 -12.23
N PRO A 118 11.04 -10.22 -13.39
CA PRO A 118 11.23 -8.86 -13.90
C PRO A 118 10.79 -7.77 -12.92
N LEU A 119 9.66 -7.96 -12.24
CA LEU A 119 9.13 -6.96 -11.30
C LEU A 119 10.06 -6.76 -10.10
N ALA A 120 10.58 -7.85 -9.53
CA ALA A 120 11.55 -7.76 -8.44
C ALA A 120 12.81 -7.01 -8.87
N ARG A 121 13.35 -7.32 -10.05
CA ARG A 121 14.55 -6.66 -10.60
C ARG A 121 14.35 -5.19 -10.89
N ILE A 122 13.18 -4.80 -11.41
CA ILE A 122 12.81 -3.39 -11.63
C ILE A 122 12.80 -2.63 -10.29
N LEU A 123 12.22 -3.18 -9.23
CA LEU A 123 12.21 -2.51 -7.92
C LEU A 123 13.60 -2.44 -7.27
N LEU A 124 14.47 -3.44 -7.51
CA LEU A 124 15.83 -3.50 -6.95
C LEU A 124 16.78 -2.50 -7.59
N HIS A 125 16.72 -2.33 -8.92
CA HIS A 125 17.75 -1.64 -9.70
C HIS A 125 17.21 -0.51 -10.58
N GLY A 126 15.89 -0.39 -10.69
CA GLY A 126 15.24 0.52 -11.61
C GLY A 126 15.07 -0.07 -13.02
N LEU A 127 14.44 0.73 -13.87
CA LEU A 127 14.19 0.41 -15.28
C LEU A 127 14.46 1.65 -16.13
N GLY A 128 15.26 1.47 -17.18
CA GLY A 128 15.59 2.50 -18.15
C GLY A 128 15.34 2.03 -19.58
N GLY A 129 15.49 2.96 -20.52
CA GLY A 129 15.31 2.69 -21.94
C GLY A 129 13.85 2.49 -22.34
N ARG A 130 13.67 1.98 -23.55
CA ARG A 130 12.35 1.81 -24.18
C ARG A 130 11.63 0.59 -23.62
N ILE A 131 10.35 0.75 -23.31
CA ILE A 131 9.46 -0.34 -22.90
C ILE A 131 8.08 -0.19 -23.55
N THR A 132 7.44 -1.32 -23.86
CA THR A 132 6.04 -1.37 -24.27
C THR A 132 5.21 -1.93 -23.13
N VAL A 133 4.13 -1.25 -22.76
CA VAL A 133 3.19 -1.67 -21.71
C VAL A 133 1.77 -1.38 -22.18
N ALA A 134 0.89 -2.38 -22.16
CA ALA A 134 -0.50 -2.28 -22.60
C ALA A 134 -0.65 -1.63 -24.00
N GLY A 135 0.27 -1.94 -24.92
CA GLY A 135 0.32 -1.37 -26.27
C GLY A 135 0.89 0.06 -26.38
N GLY A 136 1.13 0.75 -25.26
CA GLY A 136 1.80 2.04 -25.21
C GLY A 136 3.32 1.90 -25.18
N THR A 137 4.06 2.80 -25.83
CA THR A 137 5.53 2.84 -25.77
C THR A 137 5.98 3.99 -24.86
N TYR A 138 6.95 3.70 -23.98
CA TYR A 138 7.54 4.63 -23.01
C TYR A 138 9.07 4.65 -23.13
N GLY A 139 9.72 5.69 -22.58
CA GLY A 139 11.18 5.80 -22.58
C GLY A 139 11.82 6.23 -23.90
N VAL A 140 11.06 6.90 -24.78
CA VAL A 140 11.52 7.33 -26.12
C VAL A 140 11.88 8.82 -26.15
N GLN A 141 10.92 9.71 -25.91
CA GLN A 141 11.14 11.16 -25.89
C GLN A 141 11.64 11.64 -24.53
N VAL A 142 11.16 11.00 -23.47
CA VAL A 142 11.55 11.28 -22.08
C VAL A 142 12.14 9.99 -21.50
N PRO A 143 13.29 10.04 -20.81
CA PRO A 143 13.84 8.88 -20.11
C PRO A 143 12.80 8.27 -19.18
N LEU A 144 12.72 6.95 -19.14
CA LEU A 144 11.78 6.25 -18.27
C LEU A 144 12.16 6.50 -16.79
N PRO A 145 11.31 7.16 -15.99
CA PRO A 145 11.66 7.54 -14.63
C PRO A 145 11.31 6.43 -13.63
N MET A 146 12.11 5.35 -13.62
CA MET A 146 11.96 4.25 -12.66
C MET A 146 13.28 3.97 -11.92
N PRO A 147 13.56 4.65 -10.80
CA PRO A 147 14.74 4.40 -9.98
C PRO A 147 14.58 3.13 -9.11
N PRO A 148 15.68 2.60 -8.53
CA PRO A 148 15.60 1.59 -7.48
C PRO A 148 14.86 2.14 -6.25
N MET A 149 14.04 1.31 -5.61
CA MET A 149 13.12 1.78 -4.55
C MET A 149 13.70 1.72 -3.13
N GLY A 150 14.86 1.09 -2.93
CA GLY A 150 15.50 0.99 -1.60
C GLY A 150 14.69 0.20 -0.57
N LEU A 151 13.75 -0.63 -1.01
CA LEU A 151 12.88 -1.45 -0.17
C LEU A 151 13.55 -2.76 0.24
N ASN A 152 13.21 -3.25 1.43
CA ASN A 152 13.59 -4.61 1.85
C ASN A 152 12.69 -5.68 1.19
N ASP A 153 13.08 -6.95 1.30
CA ASP A 153 12.41 -8.07 0.60
C ASP A 153 10.93 -8.19 0.96
N ARG A 154 10.58 -7.97 2.23
CA ARG A 154 9.20 -8.03 2.70
C ARG A 154 8.35 -6.90 2.10
N GLN A 155 8.85 -5.67 2.15
CA GLN A 155 8.15 -4.50 1.58
C GLN A 155 7.95 -4.65 0.07
N MET A 156 8.95 -5.18 -0.64
CA MET A 156 8.87 -5.47 -2.07
C MET A 156 7.83 -6.55 -2.36
N ALA A 157 7.87 -7.68 -1.65
CA ALA A 157 6.89 -8.76 -1.79
C ALA A 157 5.46 -8.25 -1.55
N ASP A 158 5.27 -7.45 -0.51
CA ASP A 158 3.98 -6.89 -0.16
C ASP A 158 3.46 -5.94 -1.26
N VAL A 159 4.26 -4.99 -1.75
CA VAL A 159 3.83 -4.03 -2.79
C VAL A 159 3.60 -4.71 -4.14
N LEU A 160 4.44 -5.68 -4.52
CA LEU A 160 4.26 -6.43 -5.75
C LEU A 160 2.99 -7.27 -5.71
N THR A 161 2.72 -7.94 -4.58
CA THR A 161 1.47 -8.69 -4.37
C THR A 161 0.24 -7.78 -4.47
N TYR A 162 0.30 -6.59 -3.86
CA TYR A 162 -0.78 -5.61 -3.96
C TYR A 162 -1.01 -5.18 -5.42
N VAL A 163 0.03 -4.75 -6.13
CA VAL A 163 -0.09 -4.29 -7.52
C VAL A 163 -0.62 -5.38 -8.47
N ARG A 164 -0.24 -6.64 -8.23
CA ARG A 164 -0.67 -7.82 -9.00
C ARG A 164 -2.13 -8.22 -8.78
N SER A 165 -2.76 -7.76 -7.70
CA SER A 165 -4.16 -8.01 -7.35
C SER A 165 -5.05 -6.76 -7.42
N ALA A 166 -4.45 -5.57 -7.48
CA ALA A 166 -5.13 -4.28 -7.59
C ALA A 166 -5.39 -3.87 -9.04
N PHE A 167 -6.13 -2.78 -9.23
CA PHE A 167 -6.36 -2.14 -10.54
C PHE A 167 -7.00 -3.05 -11.60
N GLY A 168 -7.76 -4.05 -11.16
CA GLY A 168 -8.37 -5.06 -12.03
C GLY A 168 -7.42 -6.19 -12.45
N ASN A 169 -6.18 -6.20 -11.96
CA ASN A 169 -5.24 -7.31 -12.15
C ASN A 169 -5.69 -8.53 -11.32
N GLN A 170 -5.40 -9.73 -11.83
CA GLN A 170 -5.72 -11.01 -11.19
C GLN A 170 -4.53 -11.95 -11.32
N ALA A 171 -3.43 -11.60 -10.67
CA ALA A 171 -2.18 -12.38 -10.72
C ALA A 171 -1.74 -12.83 -9.32
N GLY A 172 -0.97 -13.93 -9.28
CA GLY A 172 -0.53 -14.55 -8.02
C GLY A 172 0.37 -13.64 -7.18
N ALA A 173 0.46 -13.92 -5.87
CA ALA A 173 1.30 -13.19 -4.94
C ALA A 173 2.80 -13.33 -5.26
N VAL A 174 3.60 -12.40 -4.73
CA VAL A 174 5.07 -12.46 -4.71
C VAL A 174 5.52 -12.64 -3.26
N THR A 175 6.41 -13.58 -3.04
CA THR A 175 6.96 -13.90 -1.71
C THR A 175 8.25 -13.14 -1.43
N ALA A 176 8.58 -12.97 -0.15
CA ALA A 176 9.86 -12.36 0.24
C ALA A 176 11.06 -13.21 -0.21
N ASP A 177 10.91 -14.54 -0.25
CA ASP A 177 11.97 -15.45 -0.68
C ASP A 177 12.27 -15.34 -2.18
N GLU A 178 11.24 -15.15 -3.02
CA GLU A 178 11.43 -14.84 -4.44
C GLU A 178 12.21 -13.53 -4.61
N VAL A 179 11.88 -12.49 -3.84
CA VAL A 179 12.59 -11.21 -3.90
C VAL A 179 14.03 -11.36 -3.42
N ALA A 180 14.26 -12.07 -2.31
CA ALA A 180 15.59 -12.32 -1.77
C ALA A 180 16.47 -13.10 -2.78
N THR A 181 15.89 -14.08 -3.47
CA THR A 181 16.54 -14.84 -4.54
C THR A 181 16.99 -13.92 -5.67
N GLU A 182 16.11 -13.05 -6.15
CA GLU A 182 16.46 -12.11 -7.23
C GLU A 182 17.45 -11.03 -6.76
N ARG A 183 17.38 -10.59 -5.50
CA ARG A 183 18.36 -9.68 -4.91
C ARG A 183 19.76 -10.29 -4.91
N ALA A 184 19.88 -11.54 -4.47
CA ALA A 184 21.15 -12.26 -4.50
C ALA A 184 21.64 -12.48 -5.94
N ALA A 185 20.76 -12.92 -6.84
CA ALA A 185 21.10 -13.21 -8.23
C ALA A 185 21.51 -11.96 -9.03
N SER A 186 21.07 -10.77 -8.61
CA SER A 186 21.37 -9.49 -9.26
C SER A 186 22.31 -8.59 -8.44
N ALA A 187 22.96 -9.11 -7.39
CA ALA A 187 23.80 -8.31 -6.50
C ALA A 187 24.99 -7.61 -7.20
N ALA A 188 25.50 -8.21 -8.27
CA ALA A 188 26.58 -7.65 -9.08
C ALA A 188 26.09 -6.74 -10.23
N HIS A 189 24.78 -6.61 -10.42
CA HIS A 189 24.22 -5.72 -11.44
C HIS A 189 24.38 -4.26 -11.02
N VAL A 190 24.74 -3.42 -11.98
CA VAL A 190 24.96 -1.98 -11.76
C VAL A 190 24.16 -1.20 -12.78
N GLY A 191 23.39 -0.22 -12.31
CA GLY A 191 22.53 0.60 -13.14
C GLY A 191 21.13 0.03 -13.29
N ALA A 192 20.33 0.68 -14.15
CA ALA A 192 18.96 0.26 -14.41
C ALA A 192 18.92 -0.84 -15.47
N TRP A 193 17.97 -1.76 -15.33
CA TRP A 193 17.68 -2.75 -16.37
C TRP A 193 17.09 -2.10 -17.60
N THR A 194 17.22 -2.73 -18.77
CA THR A 194 16.35 -2.46 -19.91
C THR A 194 15.26 -3.51 -20.03
N ALA A 195 14.18 -3.21 -20.76
CA ALA A 195 13.14 -4.19 -21.06
C ALA A 195 13.72 -5.44 -21.76
N GLU A 196 14.73 -5.27 -22.62
CA GLU A 196 15.38 -6.38 -23.32
C GLU A 196 16.15 -7.30 -22.37
N ASP A 197 16.80 -6.75 -21.34
CA ASP A 197 17.55 -7.54 -20.36
C ASP A 197 16.65 -8.41 -19.49
N LEU A 198 15.42 -7.97 -19.24
CA LEU A 198 14.46 -8.63 -18.37
C LEU A 198 13.67 -9.76 -19.05
N VAL A 199 13.64 -9.78 -20.39
CA VAL A 199 12.94 -10.79 -21.19
C VAL A 199 13.87 -11.98 -21.54
N LYS A 200 15.15 -11.89 -21.20
CA LYS A 200 16.15 -12.97 -21.33
C LYS A 200 16.11 -13.95 -20.15
#